data_AF-A0A1Y0BDI2-F1
#
_entry.id   AF-A0A1Y0BDI2-F1
#
_cell.length_a   1.000
_cell.length_b   1.000
_cell.length_c   1.000
_cell.angle_alpha   90.00
_cell.angle_beta   90.00
_cell.angle_gamma   90.00
#
_symmetry.space_group_name_H-M   'P 1'
#
loop_
_entity.id
_entity.type
_entity.pdbx_description
1 polymer ?
#
loop_
_entity_poly.entity_id
_entity_poly.type
_entity_poly.pdbx_seq_one_letter_code
_entity_poly.pdbx_strand_id
1 'polypeptide(L)'
;MKWPLMNAAEVHQFGMEAILDHIQKKEAVIVEAVNDEVGRDPQIVGKRWGKPAFIFVHTALYPDKGALTDQDFMRLLAWATKHSATAFFAGVGLACRNYPDKSEITDETCWSLPIKNGGFAVAYEGLLVMTTSDKVRVVR
;
A
#
# COMPACT_ATOMS: atom_id res chain seq x y z
N MET A 1 1.64 27.19 -8.66
CA MET A 1 2.46 25.95 -8.58
C MET A 1 3.12 25.69 -9.93
N LYS A 2 4.45 25.51 -10.00
CA LYS A 2 5.22 25.35 -11.26
C LYS A 2 5.28 23.91 -11.77
N TRP A 3 5.21 22.93 -10.87
CA TRP A 3 5.44 21.53 -11.19
C TRP A 3 4.13 20.77 -11.46
N PRO A 4 4.11 19.82 -12.40
CA PRO A 4 2.94 18.99 -12.63
C PRO A 4 2.70 18.04 -11.43
N LEU A 5 1.44 17.74 -11.17
CA LEU A 5 1.01 16.81 -10.12
C LEU A 5 0.65 15.45 -10.73
N MET A 6 0.94 14.37 -9.99
CA MET A 6 0.45 13.03 -10.26
C MET A 6 -1.06 12.99 -10.09
N ASN A 7 -1.73 12.26 -10.97
CA ASN A 7 -3.12 11.88 -10.76
C ASN A 7 -3.23 10.71 -9.77
N ALA A 8 -4.46 10.32 -9.41
CA ALA A 8 -4.68 9.24 -8.44
C ALA A 8 -4.07 7.89 -8.85
N ALA A 9 -4.09 7.56 -10.15
CA ALA A 9 -3.50 6.31 -10.64
C ALA A 9 -1.97 6.34 -10.55
N GLU A 10 -1.34 7.46 -10.90
CA GLU A 10 0.11 7.65 -10.77
C GLU A 10 0.54 7.59 -9.29
N VAL A 11 -0.24 8.16 -8.37
CA VAL A 11 0.02 8.05 -6.92
C VAL A 11 -0.07 6.60 -6.44
N HIS A 12 -1.10 5.87 -6.87
CA HIS A 12 -1.27 4.47 -6.50
C HIS A 12 -0.13 3.60 -7.04
N GLN A 13 0.23 3.76 -8.32
CA GLN A 13 1.34 3.05 -8.95
C GLN A 13 2.67 3.36 -8.24
N PHE A 14 2.95 4.62 -7.93
CA PHE A 14 4.15 5.00 -7.18
C PHE A 14 4.19 4.31 -5.80
N GLY A 15 3.07 4.31 -5.07
CA GLY A 15 2.96 3.63 -3.79
C GLY A 15 3.23 2.13 -3.88
N MET A 16 2.71 1.48 -4.94
CA MET A 16 2.96 0.07 -5.25
C MET A 16 4.44 -0.22 -5.51
N GLU A 17 5.07 0.54 -6.42
CA GLU A 17 6.49 0.42 -6.75
C GLU A 17 7.38 0.59 -5.50
N ALA A 18 7.04 1.56 -4.64
CA ALA A 18 7.80 1.88 -3.45
C ALA A 18 7.83 0.73 -2.42
N ILE A 19 6.78 -0.10 -2.33
CA ILE A 19 6.69 -1.16 -1.33
C ILE A 19 6.94 -2.56 -1.90
N LEU A 20 6.84 -2.77 -3.21
CA LEU A 20 6.95 -4.11 -3.81
C LEU A 20 8.27 -4.80 -3.45
N ASP A 21 9.36 -4.05 -3.56
CA ASP A 21 10.72 -4.49 -3.20
C ASP A 21 10.82 -4.87 -1.71
N HIS A 22 10.14 -4.11 -0.85
CA HIS A 22 10.09 -4.38 0.59
C HIS A 22 9.30 -5.66 0.89
N ILE A 23 8.14 -5.84 0.23
CA ILE A 23 7.29 -7.03 0.38
C ILE A 23 8.06 -8.30 -0.02
N GLN A 24 8.76 -8.27 -1.16
CA GLN A 24 9.53 -9.41 -1.64
C GLN A 24 10.72 -9.73 -0.73
N LYS A 25 11.48 -8.71 -0.32
CA LYS A 25 12.77 -8.92 0.36
C LYS A 25 12.67 -9.05 1.88
N LYS A 26 11.69 -8.37 2.51
CA LYS A 26 11.62 -8.25 3.98
C LYS A 26 10.40 -8.94 4.59
N GLU A 27 9.29 -9.03 3.86
CA GLU A 27 8.05 -9.65 4.38
C GLU A 27 7.96 -11.16 4.10
N ALA A 28 8.95 -11.72 3.38
CA ALA A 28 9.01 -13.12 2.97
C ALA A 28 7.79 -13.57 2.15
N VAL A 29 7.30 -12.69 1.27
CA VAL A 29 6.25 -13.00 0.29
C VAL A 29 6.89 -13.35 -1.03
N ILE A 30 6.58 -14.54 -1.54
CA ILE A 30 6.90 -14.96 -2.91
C ILE A 30 5.79 -14.40 -3.80
N VAL A 31 6.08 -13.30 -4.51
CA VAL A 31 5.12 -12.66 -5.41
C VAL A 31 4.94 -13.49 -6.68
N GLU A 32 3.69 -13.78 -7.02
CA GLU A 32 3.30 -14.55 -8.22
C GLU A 32 2.65 -13.65 -9.28
N ALA A 33 1.93 -12.59 -8.87
CA ALA A 33 1.39 -11.58 -9.76
C ALA A 33 1.28 -10.22 -9.06
N VAL A 34 1.38 -9.14 -9.85
CA VAL A 34 1.18 -7.75 -9.43
C VAL A 34 0.17 -7.11 -10.38
N ASN A 35 -0.69 -6.27 -9.83
CA ASN A 35 -1.69 -5.50 -10.54
C ASN A 35 -1.80 -4.12 -9.88
N ASP A 36 -1.43 -3.09 -10.63
CA ASP A 36 -1.38 -1.69 -10.23
C ASP A 36 -2.55 -0.86 -10.79
N GLU A 37 -3.54 -1.52 -11.41
CA GLU A 37 -4.76 -0.86 -11.85
C GLU A 37 -5.59 -0.42 -10.64
N VAL A 38 -5.93 0.87 -10.61
CA VAL A 38 -6.76 1.46 -9.55
C VAL A 38 -8.09 0.72 -9.43
N GLY A 39 -8.43 0.34 -8.20
CA GLY A 39 -9.70 -0.32 -7.86
C GLY A 39 -9.75 -1.81 -8.21
N ARG A 40 -8.66 -2.40 -8.69
CA ARG A 40 -8.60 -3.84 -8.98
C ARG A 40 -7.86 -4.58 -7.87
N ASP A 41 -8.62 -5.38 -7.13
CA ASP A 41 -8.16 -6.15 -5.98
C ASP A 41 -7.94 -7.64 -6.35
N PRO A 42 -6.95 -8.31 -5.73
CA PRO A 42 -5.86 -7.76 -4.93
C PRO A 42 -4.80 -7.13 -5.82
N GLN A 43 -4.02 -6.20 -5.25
CA GLN A 43 -2.89 -5.60 -5.98
C GLN A 43 -1.69 -6.55 -6.08
N ILE A 44 -1.50 -7.44 -5.10
CA ILE A 44 -0.44 -8.45 -5.15
C ILE A 44 -1.01 -9.82 -4.78
N VAL A 45 -0.72 -10.81 -5.62
CA VAL A 45 -0.97 -12.22 -5.36
C VAL A 45 0.37 -12.91 -5.17
N GLY A 46 0.46 -13.75 -4.15
CA GLY A 46 1.65 -14.55 -3.93
C GLY A 46 1.47 -15.61 -2.86
N LYS A 47 2.59 -16.00 -2.25
CA LYS A 47 2.62 -16.96 -1.14
C LYS A 47 3.44 -16.43 0.02
N ARG A 48 2.93 -16.62 1.23
CA ARG A 48 3.66 -16.38 2.48
C ARG A 48 3.56 -17.63 3.34
N TRP A 49 4.70 -18.11 3.84
CA TRP A 49 4.78 -19.34 4.64
C TRP A 49 4.15 -20.57 3.94
N GLY A 50 4.30 -20.66 2.62
CA GLY A 50 3.76 -21.75 1.81
C GLY A 50 2.24 -21.69 1.57
N LYS A 51 1.54 -20.65 2.03
CA LYS A 51 0.10 -20.46 1.83
C LYS A 51 -0.20 -19.31 0.88
N PRO A 52 -1.29 -19.37 0.09
CA PRO A 52 -1.71 -18.24 -0.73
C PRO A 52 -1.90 -16.98 0.10
N ALA A 53 -1.42 -15.86 -0.42
CA ALA A 53 -1.45 -14.55 0.21
C ALA A 53 -1.98 -13.54 -0.81
N PHE A 54 -3.01 -12.79 -0.42
CA PHE A 54 -3.53 -11.65 -1.16
C PHE A 54 -3.21 -10.39 -0.37
N ILE A 55 -2.52 -9.45 -1.00
CA ILE A 55 -2.11 -8.20 -0.37
C ILE A 55 -2.88 -7.07 -1.06
N PHE A 56 -3.61 -6.33 -0.24
CA PHE A 56 -4.35 -5.14 -0.64
C PHE A 56 -3.53 -3.92 -0.27
N VAL A 57 -3.28 -3.04 -1.23
CA VAL A 57 -2.38 -1.89 -1.08
C VAL A 57 -3.15 -0.61 -1.31
N HIS A 58 -3.21 0.25 -0.30
CA HIS A 58 -3.77 1.58 -0.44
C HIS A 58 -2.69 2.63 -0.19
N THR A 59 -2.75 3.70 -0.95
CA THR A 59 -1.78 4.80 -0.88
C THR A 59 -2.51 6.10 -0.61
N ALA A 60 -2.00 6.88 0.35
CA ALA A 60 -2.45 8.23 0.62
C ALA A 60 -1.26 9.18 0.68
N LEU A 61 -1.55 10.47 0.62
CA LEU A 61 -0.57 11.53 0.75
C LEU A 61 -0.57 12.05 2.19
N TYR A 62 0.57 12.57 2.64
CA TYR A 62 0.71 13.18 3.96
C TYR A 62 -0.43 14.17 4.26
N PRO A 63 -0.96 14.20 5.49
CA PRO A 63 -0.52 13.44 6.67
C PRO A 63 -1.04 12.00 6.74
N ASP A 64 -1.88 11.59 5.79
CA ASP A 64 -2.58 10.32 5.85
C ASP A 64 -1.71 9.15 5.35
N LYS A 65 -2.15 7.95 5.71
CA LYS A 65 -1.72 6.69 5.11
C LYS A 65 -2.92 6.01 4.46
N GLY A 66 -2.65 5.18 3.47
CA GLY A 66 -3.69 4.35 2.88
C GLY A 66 -4.44 3.57 3.97
N ALA A 67 -5.77 3.67 3.93
CA ALA A 67 -6.66 3.05 4.89
C ALA A 67 -7.80 2.32 4.16
N LEU A 68 -8.45 1.39 4.85
CA LEU A 68 -9.65 0.71 4.40
C LEU A 68 -10.85 1.22 5.19
N THR A 69 -12.00 1.31 4.53
CA THR A 69 -13.28 1.40 5.22
C THR A 69 -13.64 0.05 5.82
N ASP A 70 -14.51 0.01 6.84
CA ASP A 70 -15.00 -1.25 7.41
C ASP A 70 -15.68 -2.13 6.34
N GLN A 71 -16.39 -1.50 5.40
CA GLN A 71 -17.04 -2.19 4.30
C GLN A 71 -16.02 -2.85 3.35
N ASP A 72 -14.96 -2.12 2.97
CA ASP A 72 -13.90 -2.68 2.13
C ASP A 72 -13.15 -3.78 2.85
N PHE A 73 -12.81 -3.58 4.12
CA PHE A 73 -12.16 -4.60 4.94
C PHE A 73 -12.94 -5.92 4.90
N MET A 74 -14.25 -5.87 5.17
CA MET A 74 -15.10 -7.06 5.18
C MET A 74 -15.23 -7.69 3.79
N ARG A 75 -15.38 -6.88 2.74
CA ARG A 75 -15.45 -7.36 1.35
C ARG A 75 -14.19 -8.10 0.93
N LEU A 76 -13.02 -7.49 1.17
CA LEU A 76 -11.72 -8.04 0.79
C LEU A 76 -11.38 -9.30 1.59
N LEU A 77 -11.66 -9.29 2.90
CA LEU A 77 -11.47 -10.45 3.76
C LEU A 77 -12.35 -11.63 3.35
N ALA A 78 -13.62 -11.38 3.02
CA ALA A 78 -14.54 -12.40 2.52
C ALA A 78 -14.05 -12.98 1.19
N TRP A 79 -13.56 -12.13 0.28
CA TRP A 79 -13.01 -12.55 -1.00
C TRP A 79 -11.78 -13.44 -0.82
N ALA A 80 -10.79 -13.02 -0.03
CA ALA A 80 -9.60 -13.84 0.26
C ALA A 80 -9.97 -15.17 0.94
N THR A 81 -10.91 -15.15 1.89
CA THR A 81 -11.41 -16.37 2.55
C THR A 81 -12.01 -17.36 1.55
N LYS A 82 -12.83 -16.87 0.60
CA LYS A 82 -13.44 -17.70 -0.45
C LYS A 82 -12.40 -18.38 -1.33
N HIS A 83 -11.24 -17.76 -1.51
CA HIS A 83 -10.12 -18.27 -2.29
C HIS A 83 -9.05 -18.99 -1.45
N SER A 84 -9.31 -19.27 -0.17
CA SER A 84 -8.37 -19.92 0.75
C SER A 84 -7.02 -19.20 0.86
N ALA A 85 -7.03 -17.87 0.72
CA ALA A 85 -5.86 -17.02 0.83
C ALA A 85 -5.86 -16.24 2.15
N THR A 86 -4.66 -15.97 2.67
CA THR A 86 -4.49 -15.04 3.80
C THR A 86 -4.57 -13.62 3.25
N ALA A 87 -5.49 -12.82 3.79
CA ALA A 87 -5.61 -11.41 3.45
C ALA A 87 -4.61 -10.58 4.26
N PHE A 88 -3.82 -9.77 3.58
CA PHE A 88 -2.93 -8.78 4.17
C PHE A 88 -3.27 -7.39 3.64
N PHE A 89 -3.06 -6.38 4.46
CA PHE A 89 -3.19 -4.98 4.09
C PHE A 89 -1.86 -4.25 4.21
N ALA A 90 -1.55 -3.42 3.22
CA ALA A 90 -0.41 -2.52 3.19
C ALA A 90 -0.91 -1.08 3.04
N GLY A 91 -0.92 -0.35 4.16
CA GLY A 91 -1.19 1.09 4.17
C GLY A 91 0.09 1.88 3.87
N VAL A 92 0.09 2.63 2.78
CA VAL A 92 1.23 3.44 2.33
C VAL A 92 0.91 4.92 2.48
N GLY A 93 1.79 5.67 3.13
CA GLY A 93 1.79 7.13 3.12
C GLY A 93 2.94 7.67 2.28
N LEU A 94 2.67 8.69 1.47
CA LEU A 94 3.67 9.38 0.67
C LEU A 94 3.77 10.83 1.11
N ALA A 95 4.98 11.29 1.39
CA ALA A 95 5.23 12.67 1.75
C ALA A 95 6.29 13.27 0.83
N CYS A 96 5.96 14.33 0.10
CA CYS A 96 6.90 14.98 -0.79
C CYS A 96 8.05 15.62 0.02
N ARG A 97 9.28 15.48 -0.47
CA ARG A 97 10.51 15.95 0.19
C ARG A 97 11.38 16.80 -0.71
N ASN A 98 11.36 16.53 -2.01
CA ASN A 98 12.15 17.28 -2.98
C ASN A 98 11.30 17.60 -4.21
N TYR A 99 11.52 18.77 -4.78
CA TYR A 99 11.05 19.11 -6.11
C TYR A 99 11.81 18.32 -7.20
N PRO A 100 11.35 18.34 -8.46
CA PRO A 100 12.03 17.64 -9.56
C PRO A 100 13.47 18.11 -9.83
N ASP A 101 13.81 19.35 -9.45
CA ASP A 101 15.18 19.88 -9.52
C ASP A 101 16.04 19.52 -8.30
N LYS A 102 15.53 18.63 -7.43
CA LYS A 102 16.14 18.14 -6.17
C LYS A 102 16.20 19.15 -5.04
N SER A 103 15.73 20.39 -5.23
CA SER A 103 15.59 21.33 -4.13
C SER A 103 14.62 20.79 -3.07
N GLU A 104 14.92 21.02 -1.79
CA GLU A 104 14.13 20.51 -0.68
C GLU A 104 12.82 21.28 -0.52
N ILE A 105 11.78 20.57 -0.06
CA ILE A 105 10.54 21.20 0.36
C ILE A 105 10.71 21.75 1.78
N THR A 106 10.69 23.09 1.88
CA THR A 106 10.77 23.82 3.14
C THR A 106 9.42 24.20 3.73
N ASP A 107 8.37 24.25 2.89
CA ASP A 107 6.99 24.49 3.30
C ASP A 107 6.28 23.16 3.55
N GLU A 108 5.91 22.87 4.79
CA GLU A 108 5.26 21.60 5.17
C GLU A 108 3.92 21.39 4.47
N THR A 109 3.22 22.47 4.06
CA THR A 109 1.97 22.36 3.30
C THR A 109 2.19 21.67 1.96
N CYS A 110 3.43 21.66 1.46
CA CYS A 110 3.80 20.99 0.22
C CYS A 110 4.07 19.49 0.37
N TRP A 111 4.17 18.95 1.60
CA TRP A 111 4.42 17.52 1.81
C TRP A 111 3.26 16.64 1.32
N SER A 112 2.04 17.17 1.28
CA SER A 112 0.85 16.50 0.76
C SER A 112 0.75 16.51 -0.77
N LEU A 113 1.64 17.25 -1.46
CA LEU A 113 1.52 17.45 -2.90
C LEU A 113 2.17 16.30 -3.67
N PRO A 114 1.45 15.66 -4.60
CA PRO A 114 2.00 14.55 -5.36
C PRO A 114 2.77 15.06 -6.58
N ILE A 115 3.85 15.80 -6.38
CA ILE A 115 4.63 16.42 -7.47
C ILE A 115 5.30 15.34 -8.34
N LYS A 116 5.00 15.31 -9.65
CA LYS A 116 5.62 14.35 -10.58
C LYS A 116 7.13 14.53 -10.59
N ASN A 117 7.88 13.42 -10.59
CA ASN A 117 9.35 13.39 -10.54
C ASN A 117 9.96 14.05 -9.29
N GLY A 118 9.15 14.36 -8.27
CA GLY A 118 9.66 14.78 -6.97
C GLY A 118 10.21 13.60 -6.16
N GLY A 119 10.98 13.92 -5.11
CA GLY A 119 11.40 12.94 -4.12
C GLY A 119 10.32 12.74 -3.06
N PHE A 120 10.06 11.50 -2.66
CA PHE A 120 9.08 11.16 -1.63
C PHE A 120 9.70 10.35 -0.51
N ALA A 121 9.35 10.69 0.73
CA ALA A 121 9.47 9.78 1.86
C ALA A 121 8.26 8.84 1.87
N VAL A 122 8.51 7.56 2.15
CA VAL A 122 7.49 6.51 2.17
C VAL A 122 7.28 6.06 3.60
N ALA A 123 6.05 6.18 4.10
CA ALA A 123 5.64 5.67 5.40
C ALA A 123 4.91 4.34 5.21
N TYR A 124 5.54 3.25 5.64
CA TYR A 124 5.01 1.89 5.55
C TYR A 124 5.40 1.11 6.81
N GLU A 125 4.41 0.51 7.49
CA GLU A 125 4.59 -0.15 8.79
C GLU A 125 4.68 -1.69 8.70
N GLY A 126 4.66 -2.22 7.48
CA GLY A 126 4.63 -3.66 7.24
C GLY A 126 3.23 -4.19 6.92
N LEU A 127 3.17 -5.49 6.63
CA LEU A 127 1.92 -6.17 6.27
C LEU A 127 1.06 -6.45 7.50
N LEU A 128 -0.13 -5.87 7.54
CA LEU A 128 -1.14 -6.16 8.55
C LEU A 128 -1.98 -7.38 8.12
N VAL A 129 -2.12 -8.38 9.00
CA VAL A 129 -3.02 -9.50 8.75
C VAL A 129 -4.46 -9.02 8.93
N MET A 130 -5.29 -9.21 7.91
CA MET A 130 -6.71 -8.92 8.00
C MET A 130 -7.43 -10.15 8.57
N THR A 131 -8.06 -10.00 9.72
CA THR A 131 -8.88 -11.05 10.35
C THR A 131 -9.97 -10.43 11.20
N THR A 132 -11.01 -11.20 11.51
CA THR A 132 -12.02 -10.85 12.49
C THR A 132 -11.72 -11.55 13.82
N SER A 133 -12.22 -10.98 14.92
CA SER A 133 -11.93 -11.46 16.29
C SER A 133 -12.46 -12.88 16.55
N ASP A 134 -13.58 -13.26 15.93
CA ASP A 134 -14.15 -14.61 16.00
C ASP A 134 -13.26 -15.69 15.38
N LYS A 135 -12.33 -15.30 14.49
CA LYS A 135 -11.36 -16.21 13.85
C LYS A 135 -10.03 -16.30 14.60
N VAL A 136 -9.84 -15.51 15.66
CA VAL A 136 -8.62 -15.51 16.46
C VAL A 136 -8.79 -16.42 17.68
N ARG A 137 -7.89 -17.39 17.84
CA ARG A 137 -7.82 -18.23 19.04
C ARG A 137 -6.65 -17.79 19.90
N VAL A 138 -6.94 -17.31 21.11
CA VAL A 138 -5.90 -17.03 22.12
C VAL A 138 -5.45 -18.36 22.72
N VAL A 139 -4.19 -18.71 22.51
CA VAL A 139 -3.56 -19.87 23.15
C VAL A 139 -2.84 -19.35 24.39
N ARG A 140 -3.21 -19.86 25.56
CA ARG A 140 -2.53 -19.63 26.84
C ARG A 140 -1.67 -20.84 27.19
#